data_AF-A0A166PYD1-F1
#
_entry.id   AF-A0A166PYD1-F1
#
_cell.length_a   1.000
_cell.length_b   1.000
_cell.length_c   1.000
_cell.angle_alpha   90.00
_cell.angle_beta   90.00
_cell.angle_gamma   90.00
#
_symmetry.space_group_name_H-M   'P 1'
#
loop_
_entity.id
_entity.type
_entity.pdbx_description
1 polymer ?
#
loop_
_entity_poly.entity_id
_entity_poly.type
_entity_poly.pdbx_seq_one_letter_code
_entity_poly.pdbx_strand_id
1 'polypeptide(L)'
;MTFARFFAAIGLVFFVAACSEAERFAVRPPAITDSVPISFASVEVRDVSLPSYAAADEIHLQTRSGVLISSSDVLWADSPERSIALELSQNLARLTRRNIASEPWPFEDFPEARLEVRFSELVASEQGTFRTSGQYFVSGGEGRERSGLFDLSVPFNPDGGPNAIAAARGRLILDLSIFIARNGLR
;
A
#
# COMPACT_ATOMS: atom_id res chain seq x y z
N MET A 1 -77.21 -18.52 -7.23
CA MET A 1 -77.08 -17.05 -7.11
C MET A 1 -75.94 -16.79 -6.13
N THR A 2 -74.69 -16.71 -6.61
CA THR A 2 -73.95 -15.52 -7.10
C THR A 2 -73.17 -14.81 -5.99
N PHE A 3 -71.84 -14.92 -6.09
CA PHE A 3 -70.77 -13.94 -5.79
C PHE A 3 -70.66 -13.38 -4.36
N ALA A 4 -69.50 -13.14 -3.76
CA ALA A 4 -68.08 -13.41 -3.99
C ALA A 4 -67.32 -12.59 -2.90
N ARG A 5 -66.00 -12.80 -2.76
CA ARG A 5 -64.99 -11.84 -2.23
C ARG A 5 -64.92 -11.76 -0.68
N PHE A 6 -63.77 -11.69 -0.01
CA PHE A 6 -62.39 -11.43 -0.45
C PHE A 6 -61.44 -11.83 0.69
N PHE A 7 -60.41 -12.62 0.35
CA PHE A 7 -59.02 -12.46 0.79
C PHE A 7 -58.72 -11.48 1.94
N ALA A 8 -58.20 -11.99 3.04
CA ALA A 8 -57.27 -11.25 3.91
C ALA A 8 -56.05 -12.13 4.20
N ALA A 9 -55.22 -12.30 3.17
CA ALA A 9 -53.90 -12.88 3.27
C ALA A 9 -52.88 -11.80 3.67
N ILE A 10 -52.20 -12.03 4.79
CA ILE A 10 -50.77 -11.85 5.07
C ILE A 10 -50.03 -10.84 4.15
N GLY A 11 -49.51 -9.76 4.76
CA GLY A 11 -48.53 -8.86 4.15
C GLY A 11 -47.42 -8.52 5.14
N LEU A 12 -46.60 -9.50 5.51
CA LEU A 12 -45.33 -9.27 6.20
C LEU A 12 -44.32 -8.75 5.18
N VAL A 13 -44.16 -7.43 5.10
CA VAL A 13 -43.13 -6.80 4.26
C VAL A 13 -41.78 -6.97 4.96
N PHE A 14 -41.04 -8.01 4.55
CA PHE A 14 -39.61 -8.13 4.85
C PHE A 14 -38.86 -7.08 4.03
N PHE A 15 -38.51 -5.95 4.65
CA PHE A 15 -37.44 -5.10 4.13
C PHE A 15 -36.13 -5.83 4.36
N VAL A 16 -35.64 -6.53 3.33
CA VAL A 16 -34.25 -6.97 3.30
C VAL A 16 -33.42 -5.69 3.10
N ALA A 17 -32.92 -5.12 4.18
CA ALA A 17 -31.82 -4.18 4.11
C ALA A 17 -30.63 -4.95 3.52
N ALA A 18 -30.37 -4.77 2.23
CA ALA A 18 -29.14 -5.22 1.62
C ALA A 18 -28.01 -4.39 2.26
N CYS A 19 -27.39 -4.94 3.29
CA CYS A 19 -26.14 -4.43 3.81
C CYS A 19 -25.09 -4.75 2.73
N SER A 20 -24.73 -3.77 1.91
CA SER A 20 -23.57 -3.92 1.03
C SER A 20 -22.32 -3.93 1.91
N GLU A 21 -21.59 -5.04 1.90
CA GLU A 21 -20.31 -5.14 2.59
C GLU A 21 -19.22 -4.52 1.72
N ALA A 22 -18.37 -3.67 2.32
CA ALA A 22 -17.26 -3.05 1.61
C ALA A 22 -16.25 -4.09 1.10
N GLU A 23 -15.83 -3.96 -0.15
CA GLU A 23 -14.83 -4.81 -0.77
C GLU A 23 -13.42 -4.43 -0.30
N ARG A 24 -12.60 -5.44 -0.01
CA ARG A 24 -11.23 -5.27 0.49
C ARG A 24 -10.21 -5.83 -0.49
N PHE A 25 -9.28 -4.97 -0.89
CA PHE A 25 -8.27 -5.29 -1.88
C PHE A 25 -6.90 -5.46 -1.22
N ALA A 26 -6.37 -6.68 -1.30
CA ALA A 26 -5.02 -6.99 -0.86
C ALA A 26 -4.01 -6.71 -1.98
N VAL A 27 -2.85 -6.16 -1.63
CA VAL A 27 -1.74 -6.01 -2.56
C VAL A 27 -0.95 -7.30 -2.64
N ARG A 28 -0.82 -7.82 -3.86
CA ARG A 28 0.00 -9.01 -4.13
C ARG A 28 1.44 -8.57 -4.41
N PRO A 29 2.42 -9.08 -3.64
CA PRO A 29 3.82 -8.77 -3.90
C PRO A 29 4.23 -9.21 -5.31
N PRO A 30 4.91 -8.35 -6.09
CA PRO A 30 5.47 -8.76 -7.37
C PRO A 30 6.57 -9.82 -7.19
N ALA A 31 6.81 -10.61 -8.23
CA ALA A 31 7.94 -11.53 -8.23
C ALA A 31 9.28 -10.76 -8.22
N ILE A 32 10.23 -11.23 -7.41
CA ILE A 32 11.58 -10.67 -7.29
C ILE A 32 12.57 -11.71 -7.78
N THR A 33 13.29 -11.39 -8.85
CA THR A 33 14.33 -12.24 -9.45
C THR A 33 15.73 -11.67 -9.25
N ASP A 34 15.82 -10.38 -8.93
CA ASP A 34 17.08 -9.65 -8.81
C ASP A 34 17.63 -9.72 -7.39
N SER A 35 18.94 -9.49 -7.26
CA SER A 35 19.61 -9.32 -5.97
C SER A 35 20.42 -8.02 -5.96
N VAL A 36 20.34 -7.28 -4.85
CA VAL A 36 21.03 -6.01 -4.65
C VAL A 36 21.80 -6.08 -3.33
N PRO A 37 23.15 -6.06 -3.34
CA PRO A 37 23.92 -6.05 -2.10
C PRO A 37 23.76 -4.71 -1.37
N ILE A 38 23.83 -4.77 -0.04
CA ILE A 38 23.78 -3.62 0.86
C ILE A 38 24.90 -3.72 1.91
N SER A 39 25.24 -2.59 2.53
CA SER A 39 26.33 -2.45 3.51
C SER A 39 25.93 -2.79 4.94
N PHE A 40 24.65 -3.09 5.19
CA PHE A 40 24.12 -3.46 6.50
C PHE A 40 23.76 -4.95 6.54
N ALA A 41 24.07 -5.63 7.64
CA ALA A 41 23.69 -7.01 7.88
C ALA A 41 22.23 -7.15 8.33
N SER A 42 21.71 -6.10 8.98
CA SER A 42 20.33 -6.05 9.49
C SER A 42 19.74 -4.65 9.38
N VAL A 43 18.48 -4.55 8.98
CA VAL A 43 17.76 -3.27 8.84
C VAL A 43 16.36 -3.38 9.39
N GLU A 44 15.99 -2.50 10.32
CA GLU A 44 14.61 -2.32 10.76
C GLU A 44 13.90 -1.29 9.88
N VAL A 45 12.74 -1.64 9.33
CA VAL A 45 11.89 -0.74 8.55
C VAL A 45 10.83 -0.18 9.49
N ARG A 46 10.85 1.13 9.71
CA ARG A 46 9.82 1.82 10.50
C ARG A 46 8.51 1.89 9.72
N ASP A 47 7.42 2.13 10.43
CA ASP A 47 6.15 2.53 9.85
C ASP A 47 6.38 3.76 8.98
N VAL A 48 5.69 3.77 7.84
CA VAL A 48 5.85 4.84 6.85
C VAL A 48 4.96 6.02 7.22
N SER A 49 5.45 7.24 6.96
CA SER A 49 4.62 8.44 7.04
C SER A 49 3.91 8.63 5.71
N LEU A 50 2.57 8.67 5.74
CA LEU A 50 1.73 8.89 4.56
C LEU A 50 0.99 10.23 4.65
N PRO A 51 0.67 10.87 3.52
CA PRO A 51 -0.32 11.93 3.50
C PRO A 51 -1.69 11.36 3.87
N SER A 52 -2.55 12.17 4.51
CA SER A 52 -3.80 11.70 5.11
C SER A 52 -4.74 10.96 4.17
N TYR A 53 -4.77 11.32 2.88
CA TYR A 53 -5.57 10.62 1.89
C TYR A 53 -5.03 9.22 1.57
N ALA A 54 -3.71 9.02 1.60
CA ALA A 54 -3.08 7.74 1.30
C ALA A 54 -3.02 6.83 2.54
N ALA A 55 -3.10 7.43 3.74
CA ALA A 55 -3.26 6.77 5.02
C ALA A 55 -4.65 6.15 5.24
N ALA A 56 -5.65 6.62 4.50
CA ALA A 56 -7.02 6.14 4.64
C ALA A 56 -7.19 4.72 4.11
N ASP A 57 -8.11 3.97 4.73
CA ASP A 57 -8.49 2.63 4.25
C ASP A 57 -9.08 2.68 2.83
N GLU A 58 -9.66 3.80 2.41
CA GLU A 58 -10.24 3.94 1.07
C GLU A 58 -9.17 4.04 -0.03
N ILE A 59 -9.44 3.39 -1.16
CA ILE A 59 -8.58 3.50 -2.34
C ILE A 59 -8.89 4.80 -3.07
N HIS A 60 -7.97 5.75 -2.97
CA HIS A 60 -8.08 7.05 -3.62
C HIS A 60 -7.60 7.02 -5.07
N LEU A 61 -8.34 7.71 -5.94
CA LEU A 61 -8.02 7.94 -7.34
C LEU A 61 -7.98 9.44 -7.63
N GLN A 62 -6.91 9.89 -8.28
CA GLN A 62 -6.80 11.26 -8.77
C GLN A 62 -7.42 11.38 -10.16
N THR A 63 -8.44 12.22 -10.26
CA THR A 63 -9.11 12.56 -11.51
C THR A 63 -8.20 13.38 -12.43
N ARG A 64 -8.59 13.53 -13.71
CA ARG A 64 -7.87 14.41 -14.66
C ARG A 64 -7.80 15.88 -14.23
N SER A 65 -8.73 16.34 -13.39
CA SER A 65 -8.71 17.70 -12.84
C SER A 65 -7.83 17.85 -11.59
N GLY A 66 -7.22 16.76 -11.12
CA GLY A 66 -6.38 16.74 -9.92
C GLY A 66 -7.13 16.49 -8.61
N VAL A 67 -8.46 16.37 -8.65
CA VAL A 67 -9.30 16.04 -7.48
C VAL A 67 -9.10 14.58 -7.08
N LEU A 68 -8.97 14.32 -5.78
CA LEU A 68 -8.98 12.97 -5.22
C LEU A 68 -10.42 12.53 -4.96
N ILE A 69 -10.77 11.36 -5.48
CA ILE A 69 -12.05 10.71 -5.26
C ILE A 69 -11.83 9.31 -4.66
N SER A 70 -12.77 8.86 -3.86
CA SER A 70 -12.75 7.56 -3.20
C SER A 70 -14.18 7.10 -2.91
N SER A 71 -14.33 5.85 -2.46
CA SER A 71 -15.60 5.27 -2.02
C SER A 71 -15.38 4.45 -0.75
N SER A 72 -16.31 4.56 0.20
CA SER A 72 -16.33 3.73 1.41
C SER A 72 -16.53 2.23 1.13
N ASP A 73 -16.96 1.88 -0.08
CA ASP A 73 -17.16 0.49 -0.51
C ASP A 73 -15.90 -0.16 -1.06
N VAL A 74 -14.82 0.61 -1.29
CA VAL A 74 -13.58 0.13 -1.92
C VAL A 74 -12.40 0.44 -1.01
N LEU A 75 -11.99 -0.58 -0.25
CA LEU A 75 -11.01 -0.45 0.82
C LEU A 75 -9.75 -1.26 0.55
N TRP A 76 -8.63 -0.81 1.09
CA TRP A 76 -7.46 -1.65 1.31
C TRP A 76 -7.78 -2.76 2.31
N ALA A 77 -7.16 -3.92 2.14
CA ALA A 77 -7.37 -5.07 3.03
C ALA A 77 -6.67 -4.94 4.40
N ASP A 78 -5.78 -3.97 4.55
CA ASP A 78 -4.98 -3.69 5.75
C ASP A 78 -4.66 -2.18 5.76
N SER A 79 -4.24 -1.63 6.90
CA SER A 79 -3.91 -0.20 6.96
C SER A 79 -2.74 0.10 5.99
N PRO A 80 -2.82 1.20 5.22
CA PRO A 80 -1.79 1.54 4.24
C PRO A 80 -0.39 1.67 4.86
N GLU A 81 -0.26 2.31 6.01
CA GLU A 81 1.03 2.52 6.69
C GLU A 81 1.70 1.19 7.02
N ARG A 82 0.97 0.31 7.72
CA ARG A 82 1.47 -0.99 8.14
C ARG A 82 1.76 -1.87 6.94
N SER A 83 0.84 -1.95 5.98
CA SER A 83 1.01 -2.82 4.80
C SER A 83 2.18 -2.39 3.92
N ILE A 84 2.42 -1.09 3.74
CA ILE A 84 3.57 -0.60 2.97
C ILE A 84 4.89 -0.85 3.70
N ALA A 85 4.96 -0.66 5.03
CA ALA A 85 6.16 -1.01 5.79
C ALA A 85 6.49 -2.52 5.70
N LEU A 86 5.46 -3.37 5.76
CA LEU A 86 5.59 -4.81 5.54
C LEU A 86 6.04 -5.14 4.11
N GLU A 87 5.48 -4.50 3.08
CA GLU A 87 5.90 -4.68 1.69
C GLU A 87 7.37 -4.28 1.48
N LEU A 88 7.78 -3.12 1.99
CA LEU A 88 9.17 -2.65 1.94
C LEU A 88 10.12 -3.64 2.61
N SER A 89 9.79 -4.09 3.84
CA SER A 89 10.64 -5.03 4.58
C SER A 89 10.78 -6.38 3.84
N GLN A 90 9.69 -6.94 3.32
CA GLN A 90 9.70 -8.19 2.57
C GLN A 90 10.47 -8.08 1.25
N ASN A 91 10.26 -6.98 0.52
CA ASN A 91 10.95 -6.74 -0.74
C ASN A 91 12.46 -6.58 -0.51
N LEU A 92 12.85 -5.76 0.46
CA LEU A 92 14.26 -5.56 0.81
C LEU A 92 14.90 -6.86 1.33
N ALA A 93 14.23 -7.65 2.16
CA ALA A 93 14.74 -8.93 2.64
C ALA A 93 15.05 -9.87 1.45
N ARG A 94 14.13 -9.98 0.48
CA ARG A 94 14.31 -10.81 -0.72
C ARG A 94 15.41 -10.29 -1.65
N LEU A 95 15.44 -8.98 -1.91
CA LEU A 95 16.44 -8.34 -2.77
C LEU A 95 17.85 -8.49 -2.20
N THR A 96 18.00 -8.26 -0.89
CA THR A 96 19.31 -8.11 -0.25
C THR A 96 19.83 -9.39 0.39
N ARG A 97 18.93 -10.34 0.70
CA ARG A 97 19.21 -11.56 1.48
C ARG A 97 19.84 -11.24 2.85
N ARG A 98 19.38 -10.14 3.46
CA ARG A 98 19.77 -9.67 4.81
C ARG A 98 18.60 -9.79 5.79
N ASN A 99 18.90 -9.65 7.08
CA ASN A 99 17.87 -9.64 8.13
C ASN A 99 17.11 -8.31 8.09
N ILE A 100 15.94 -8.30 7.48
CA ILE A 100 15.12 -7.10 7.36
C ILE A 100 13.73 -7.42 7.90
N ALA A 101 13.24 -6.55 8.78
CA ALA A 101 11.93 -6.68 9.41
C ALA A 101 11.32 -5.30 9.61
N SER A 102 10.00 -5.21 9.51
CA SER A 102 9.27 -4.01 9.93
C SER A 102 9.30 -3.88 11.45
N GLU A 103 9.01 -2.68 11.95
CA GLU A 103 8.83 -2.48 13.37
C GLU A 103 7.58 -3.20 13.92
N PRO A 104 7.57 -3.62 15.20
CA PRO A 104 8.71 -3.61 16.12
C PRO A 104 9.79 -4.64 15.72
N TRP A 105 11.07 -4.28 15.88
CA TRP A 105 12.19 -5.19 15.60
C TRP A 105 12.05 -6.53 16.34
N PRO A 106 12.08 -7.68 15.64
CA PRO A 106 11.74 -8.96 16.25
C PRO A 106 12.94 -9.74 16.80
N PHE A 107 14.16 -9.22 16.68
CA PHE A 107 15.39 -9.91 17.13
C PHE A 107 15.96 -9.28 18.41
N GLU A 108 16.72 -10.07 19.16
CA GLU A 108 17.37 -9.65 20.41
C GLU A 108 18.45 -8.58 20.18
N ASP A 109 19.30 -8.77 19.16
CA ASP A 109 20.32 -7.79 18.78
C ASP A 109 19.67 -6.58 18.13
N PHE A 110 20.16 -5.37 18.42
CA PHE A 110 19.70 -4.16 17.75
C PHE A 110 19.99 -4.20 16.23
N PRO A 111 19.11 -3.60 15.41
CA PRO A 111 19.37 -3.48 13.99
C PRO A 111 20.56 -2.55 13.72
N GLU A 112 21.43 -2.95 12.80
CA GLU A 112 22.57 -2.13 12.34
C GLU A 112 22.13 -0.80 11.70
N ALA A 113 20.95 -0.78 11.08
CA ALA A 113 20.32 0.43 10.55
C ALA A 113 18.80 0.44 10.71
N ARG A 114 18.22 1.65 10.74
CA ARG A 114 16.77 1.88 10.66
C ARG A 114 16.45 2.68 9.41
N LEU A 115 15.47 2.20 8.66
CA LEU A 115 14.90 2.85 7.49
C LEU A 115 13.58 3.51 7.87
N GLU A 116 13.48 4.81 7.63
CA GLU A 116 12.24 5.59 7.68
C GLU A 116 11.90 6.10 6.28
N VAL A 117 10.64 6.02 5.88
CA VAL A 117 10.16 6.50 4.58
C VAL A 117 8.98 7.44 4.80
N ARG A 118 9.10 8.65 4.26
CA ARG A 118 8.07 9.69 4.33
C ARG A 118 7.57 9.99 2.93
N PHE A 119 6.33 9.65 2.69
CA PHE A 119 5.65 9.90 1.42
C PHE A 119 5.07 11.31 1.44
N SER A 120 5.31 12.06 0.38
CA SER A 120 4.61 13.32 0.07
C SER A 120 3.46 13.07 -0.90
N GLU A 121 3.61 12.08 -1.77
CA GLU A 121 2.58 11.61 -2.70
C GLU A 121 2.57 10.09 -2.78
N LEU A 122 1.37 9.51 -2.82
CA LEU A 122 1.16 8.10 -3.13
C LEU A 122 -0.24 7.95 -3.70
N VAL A 123 -0.39 8.06 -5.02
CA VAL A 123 -1.72 8.20 -5.63
C VAL A 123 -1.82 7.49 -6.98
N ALA A 124 -2.93 6.79 -7.18
CA ALA A 124 -3.34 6.28 -8.48
C ALA A 124 -4.07 7.37 -9.25
N SER A 125 -3.92 7.40 -10.58
CA SER A 125 -4.53 8.42 -11.41
C SER A 125 -5.39 7.82 -12.52
N GLU A 126 -6.51 8.48 -12.86
CA GLU A 126 -7.35 8.17 -14.04
C GLU A 126 -6.56 8.21 -15.35
N GLN A 127 -5.38 8.82 -15.36
CA GLN A 127 -4.47 8.80 -16.50
C GLN A 127 -3.70 7.47 -16.66
N GLY A 128 -3.95 6.47 -15.80
CA GLY A 128 -3.32 5.15 -15.88
C GLY A 128 -1.91 5.09 -15.31
N THR A 129 -1.60 5.96 -14.34
CA THR A 129 -0.30 5.97 -13.65
C THR A 129 -0.47 5.99 -12.14
N PHE A 130 0.24 5.14 -11.43
CA PHE A 130 0.41 5.24 -9.98
C PHE A 130 1.71 5.99 -9.73
N ARG A 131 1.66 7.10 -8.99
CA ARG A 131 2.80 7.97 -8.72
C ARG A 131 3.13 7.99 -7.23
N THR A 132 4.39 8.17 -6.92
CA THR A 132 4.85 8.44 -5.57
C THR A 132 6.03 9.40 -5.56
N SER A 133 6.08 10.24 -4.54
CA SER A 133 7.25 11.06 -4.23
C SER A 133 7.42 11.17 -2.72
N GLY A 134 8.65 11.46 -2.29
CA GLY A 134 8.94 11.60 -0.88
C GLY A 134 10.43 11.57 -0.57
N GLN A 135 10.73 11.20 0.67
CA GLN A 135 12.09 11.11 1.19
C GLN A 135 12.28 9.85 2.03
N TYR A 136 13.44 9.22 1.90
CA TYR A 136 13.87 8.15 2.81
C TYR A 136 14.99 8.65 3.72
N PHE A 137 15.10 8.02 4.88
CA PHE A 137 16.16 8.24 5.86
C PHE A 137 16.67 6.88 6.32
N VAL A 138 17.97 6.69 6.27
CA VAL A 138 18.67 5.54 6.83
C VAL A 138 19.52 6.07 7.96
N SER A 139 19.22 5.66 9.18
CA SER A 139 20.07 5.88 10.33
C SER A 139 20.82 4.59 10.64
N GLY A 140 22.10 4.66 10.96
CA GLY A 140 22.91 3.48 11.28
C GLY A 140 24.09 3.85 12.16
N GLY A 141 24.76 2.84 12.71
CA GLY A 141 25.96 3.05 13.54
C GLY A 141 27.11 3.72 12.78
N GLU A 142 27.80 4.64 13.46
CA GLU A 142 29.02 5.37 13.04
C GLU A 142 28.99 6.03 11.64
N GLY A 143 28.36 7.20 11.54
CA GLY A 143 28.53 8.11 10.39
C GLY A 143 27.92 7.63 9.07
N ARG A 144 27.11 6.56 9.11
CA ARG A 144 26.43 5.96 7.94
C ARG A 144 25.01 6.47 7.74
N GLU A 145 24.70 7.66 8.25
CA GLU A 145 23.41 8.30 8.04
C GLU A 145 23.26 8.76 6.59
N ARG A 146 22.09 8.49 6.01
CA ARG A 146 21.80 8.83 4.62
C ARG A 146 20.36 9.24 4.46
N SER A 147 20.11 10.15 3.54
CA SER A 147 18.77 10.46 3.09
C SER A 147 18.77 10.73 1.60
N GLY A 148 17.60 10.67 0.99
CA GLY A 148 17.44 10.95 -0.43
C GLY A 148 15.98 11.11 -0.80
N LEU A 149 15.74 11.94 -1.81
CA LEU A 149 14.43 12.10 -2.41
C LEU A 149 14.16 10.96 -3.39
N PHE A 150 12.90 10.58 -3.52
CA PHE A 150 12.44 9.68 -4.57
C PHE A 150 11.23 10.28 -5.28
N ASP A 151 11.13 9.98 -6.57
CA ASP A 151 9.98 10.28 -7.44
C ASP A 151 9.89 9.12 -8.43
N LEU A 152 8.84 8.32 -8.32
CA LEU A 152 8.65 7.09 -9.07
C LEU A 152 7.22 7.01 -9.59
N SER A 153 7.06 6.38 -10.75
CA SER A 153 5.74 6.09 -11.30
C SER A 153 5.71 4.76 -12.01
N VAL A 154 4.55 4.11 -11.98
CA VAL A 154 4.29 2.87 -12.71
C VAL A 154 2.99 2.99 -13.50
N PRO A 155 2.95 2.48 -14.74
CA PRO A 155 1.72 2.45 -15.52
C PRO A 155 0.77 1.36 -15.01
N PHE A 156 -0.53 1.57 -15.16
CA PHE A 156 -1.55 0.55 -14.94
C PHE A 156 -2.75 0.77 -15.87
N ASN A 157 -3.58 -0.26 -16.08
CA ASN A 157 -4.80 -0.13 -16.84
C ASN A 157 -5.88 0.58 -16.00
N PRO A 158 -6.30 1.82 -16.32
CA PRO A 158 -7.31 2.54 -15.55
C PRO A 158 -8.69 1.84 -15.57
N ASP A 159 -8.98 1.05 -16.60
CA ASP A 159 -10.22 0.27 -16.69
C ASP A 159 -10.16 -1.05 -15.91
N GLY A 160 -9.02 -1.38 -15.29
CA GLY A 160 -8.81 -2.61 -14.53
C GLY A 160 -9.32 -2.57 -13.08
N GLY A 161 -9.94 -1.46 -12.67
CA GLY A 161 -10.53 -1.27 -11.35
C GLY A 161 -9.52 -1.33 -10.19
N PRO A 162 -10.01 -1.49 -8.94
CA PRO A 162 -9.16 -1.42 -7.74
C PRO A 162 -8.06 -2.50 -7.70
N ASN A 163 -8.28 -3.66 -8.33
CA ASN A 163 -7.25 -4.70 -8.46
C ASN A 163 -6.04 -4.25 -9.29
N ALA A 164 -6.25 -3.46 -10.36
CA ALA A 164 -5.16 -2.91 -11.14
C ALA A 164 -4.37 -1.86 -10.35
N ILE A 165 -5.06 -1.05 -9.54
CA ILE A 165 -4.45 -0.09 -8.61
C ILE A 165 -3.60 -0.82 -7.55
N ALA A 166 -4.13 -1.89 -6.96
CA ALA A 166 -3.42 -2.72 -5.98
C ALA A 166 -2.15 -3.34 -6.56
N ALA A 167 -2.23 -3.89 -7.78
CA ALA A 167 -1.06 -4.43 -8.48
C ALA A 167 -0.02 -3.35 -8.78
N ALA A 168 -0.46 -2.16 -9.19
CA ALA A 168 0.40 -1.02 -9.45
C ALA A 168 1.10 -0.53 -8.16
N ARG A 169 0.38 -0.45 -7.03
CA ARG A 169 1.00 -0.14 -5.73
C ARG A 169 2.11 -1.13 -5.40
N GLY A 170 1.83 -2.42 -5.47
CA GLY A 170 2.83 -3.46 -5.17
C GLY A 170 4.07 -3.35 -6.06
N ARG A 171 3.89 -3.06 -7.35
CA ARG A 171 5.01 -2.83 -8.28
C ARG A 171 5.82 -1.58 -7.90
N LEU A 172 5.14 -0.48 -7.61
CA LEU A 172 5.76 0.79 -7.25
C LEU A 172 6.54 0.69 -5.93
N ILE A 173 6.02 -0.01 -4.92
CA ILE A 173 6.74 -0.26 -3.67
C ILE A 173 7.95 -1.17 -3.88
N LEU A 174 7.90 -2.14 -4.81
CA LEU A 174 9.09 -2.90 -5.20
C LEU A 174 10.14 -2.00 -5.88
N ASP A 175 9.73 -1.14 -6.82
CA ASP A 175 10.65 -0.22 -7.50
C ASP A 175 11.29 0.76 -6.49
N LEU A 176 10.53 1.23 -5.50
CA LEU A 176 11.05 2.00 -4.36
C LEU A 176 12.03 1.20 -3.51
N SER A 177 11.75 -0.08 -3.24
CA SER A 177 12.65 -0.96 -2.48
C SER A 177 14.00 -1.11 -3.19
N ILE A 178 13.99 -1.29 -4.51
CA ILE A 178 15.20 -1.36 -5.34
C ILE A 178 15.96 -0.04 -5.28
N PHE A 179 15.24 1.09 -5.39
CA PHE A 179 15.82 2.43 -5.30
C PHE A 179 16.51 2.66 -3.96
N ILE A 180 15.85 2.36 -2.83
CA ILE A 180 16.40 2.52 -1.49
C ILE A 180 17.60 1.60 -1.27
N ALA A 181 17.53 0.33 -1.70
CA ALA A 181 18.65 -0.60 -1.57
C ALA A 181 19.92 -0.08 -2.27
N ARG A 182 19.78 0.46 -3.49
CA ARG A 182 20.90 0.97 -4.28
C ARG A 182 21.47 2.29 -3.78
N ASN A 183 20.61 3.18 -3.29
CA ASN A 183 21.01 4.56 -2.98
C ASN A 183 21.19 4.80 -1.47
N GLY A 184 20.29 4.26 -0.66
CA GLY A 184 20.23 4.46 0.78
C GLY A 184 21.00 3.43 1.60
N LEU A 185 21.04 2.17 1.16
CA LEU A 185 21.60 1.06 1.96
C LEU A 185 23.01 0.59 1.53
N ARG A 186 23.67 1.29 0.60
CA ARG A 186 25.04 0.98 0.15
C ARG A 186 26.12 1.46 1.12
#